data_AF-A0AAE4VIY3-F1
#
_entry.id   AF-A0AAE4VIY3-F1
#
_cell.length_a   1.000
_cell.length_b   1.000
_cell.length_c   1.000
_cell.angle_alpha   90.00
_cell.angle_beta   90.00
_cell.angle_gamma   90.00
#
_symmetry.space_group_name_H-M   'P 1'
#
loop_
_entity.id
_entity.type
_entity.pdbx_description
1 polymer ?
#
loop_
_entity_poly.entity_id
_entity_poly.type
_entity_poly.pdbx_seq_one_letter_code
_entity_poly.pdbx_strand_id
1 'polypeptide(L)'
;MNIRNWFKRTPPSNLVAHARRELELIGEDPETIEGYLKVIQAFADMGHSGGSASVAIPTIGRLLRFENLAPLTDDPDDWIEVGYGMWQNRRCSRMFSEDGGKSYTDVDDRDKVVHLSESSA
;
A
#
# COMPACT_ATOMS: atom_id res chain seq x y z
N MET A 1 -42.55 5.71 -20.19
CA MET A 1 -41.40 5.93 -19.29
C MET A 1 -41.10 4.62 -18.60
N ASN A 2 -39.91 4.02 -18.81
CA ASN A 2 -39.65 2.61 -18.47
C ASN A 2 -38.99 2.49 -17.07
N ILE A 3 -39.64 1.80 -16.13
CA ILE A 3 -39.30 1.71 -14.69
C ILE A 3 -38.37 0.49 -14.41
N ARG A 4 -37.66 -0.03 -15.41
CA ARG A 4 -36.98 -1.34 -15.32
C ARG A 4 -35.47 -1.30 -15.05
N ASN A 5 -34.95 -0.39 -14.22
CA ASN A 5 -33.51 -0.41 -13.95
C ASN A 5 -33.03 0.06 -12.56
N TRP A 6 -33.87 0.01 -11.53
CA TRP A 6 -33.46 0.48 -10.19
C TRP A 6 -32.88 -0.60 -9.25
N PHE A 7 -32.93 -1.89 -9.61
CA PHE A 7 -32.38 -2.96 -8.75
C PHE A 7 -31.78 -4.13 -9.55
N LYS A 8 -30.99 -3.87 -10.59
CA LYS A 8 -29.98 -4.87 -10.96
C LYS A 8 -28.90 -4.79 -9.90
N ARG A 9 -29.03 -5.58 -8.83
CA ARG A 9 -27.88 -5.92 -7.99
C ARG A 9 -26.87 -6.54 -8.95
N THR A 10 -25.84 -5.81 -9.31
CA THR A 10 -24.71 -6.38 -10.05
C THR A 10 -24.26 -7.59 -9.22
N PRO A 11 -24.19 -8.79 -9.81
CA PRO A 11 -23.65 -9.93 -9.08
C PRO A 11 -22.26 -9.54 -8.55
N PRO A 12 -21.91 -9.94 -7.33
CA PRO A 12 -20.62 -9.56 -6.75
C PRO A 12 -19.51 -9.96 -7.71
N SER A 13 -18.50 -9.08 -7.85
CA SER A 13 -17.31 -9.37 -8.66
C SER A 13 -16.77 -10.75 -8.30
N ASN A 14 -16.30 -11.52 -9.29
CA ASN A 14 -15.67 -12.83 -9.05
C ASN A 14 -14.53 -12.71 -8.02
N LEU A 15 -13.81 -11.59 -8.03
CA LEU A 15 -12.75 -11.30 -7.06
C LEU A 15 -13.30 -11.16 -5.63
N VAL A 16 -14.43 -10.48 -5.47
CA VAL A 16 -15.10 -10.28 -4.17
C VAL A 16 -15.69 -11.59 -3.65
N ALA A 17 -16.30 -12.40 -4.52
CA ALA A 17 -16.80 -13.71 -4.16
C ALA A 17 -15.68 -14.67 -3.74
N HIS A 18 -14.55 -14.67 -4.46
CA HIS A 18 -13.36 -15.43 -4.09
C HIS A 18 -12.81 -14.97 -2.73
N ALA A 19 -12.60 -13.67 -2.54
CA ALA A 19 -12.06 -13.14 -1.30
C ALA A 19 -12.94 -13.45 -0.08
N ARG A 20 -14.27 -13.32 -0.22
CA ARG A 20 -15.21 -13.66 0.86
C ARG A 20 -15.04 -15.11 1.29
N ARG A 21 -15.01 -16.04 0.33
CA ARG A 21 -14.83 -17.46 0.61
C ARG A 21 -13.52 -17.74 1.35
N GLU A 22 -12.41 -17.16 0.91
CA GLU A 22 -11.10 -17.39 1.56
C GLU A 22 -11.07 -16.87 3.00
N LEU A 23 -11.67 -15.70 3.26
CA LEU A 23 -11.74 -15.12 4.60
C LEU A 23 -12.67 -15.92 5.52
N GLU A 24 -13.80 -16.41 5.01
CA GLU A 24 -14.71 -17.30 5.74
C GLU A 24 -14.03 -18.64 6.08
N LEU A 25 -13.19 -19.19 5.18
CA LEU A 25 -12.47 -20.45 5.39
C LEU A 25 -11.46 -20.39 6.54
N ILE A 26 -10.83 -19.23 6.78
CA ILE A 26 -9.93 -19.03 7.93
C ILE A 26 -10.66 -18.65 9.22
N GLY A 27 -12.00 -18.52 9.16
CA GLY A 27 -12.81 -18.15 10.32
C GLY A 27 -12.63 -16.70 10.77
N GLU A 28 -12.36 -15.78 9.83
CA GLU A 28 -12.21 -14.35 10.14
C GLU A 28 -13.52 -13.74 10.66
N ASP A 29 -13.41 -12.69 11.48
CA ASP A 29 -14.57 -12.01 12.04
C ASP A 29 -15.44 -11.36 10.94
N PRO A 30 -16.79 -11.47 10.98
CA PRO A 30 -17.67 -10.92 9.96
C PRO A 30 -17.52 -9.41 9.71
N GLU A 31 -17.23 -8.59 10.73
CA GLU A 31 -17.03 -7.16 10.56
C GLU A 31 -15.71 -6.87 9.80
N THR A 32 -14.66 -7.61 10.15
CA THR A 32 -13.37 -7.57 9.44
C THR A 32 -13.51 -8.01 7.99
N ILE A 33 -14.28 -9.07 7.72
CA ILE A 33 -14.59 -9.53 6.36
C ILE A 33 -15.23 -8.40 5.54
N GLU A 34 -16.27 -7.76 6.06
CA GLU A 34 -16.93 -6.66 5.35
C GLU A 34 -15.99 -5.46 5.12
N GLY A 35 -15.05 -5.20 6.04
CA GLY A 35 -13.97 -4.23 5.85
C GLY A 35 -13.10 -4.56 4.63
N TYR A 36 -12.56 -5.78 4.58
CA TYR A 36 -11.73 -6.22 3.44
C TYR A 36 -12.49 -6.20 2.12
N LEU A 37 -13.73 -6.66 2.11
CA LEU A 37 -14.53 -6.74 0.89
C LEU A 37 -14.85 -5.36 0.31
N LYS A 38 -14.96 -4.29 1.13
CA LYS A 38 -15.10 -2.92 0.61
C LYS A 38 -13.87 -2.48 -0.18
N VAL A 39 -12.66 -2.77 0.30
CA VAL A 39 -11.42 -2.45 -0.40
C VAL A 39 -11.30 -3.25 -1.69
N ILE A 40 -11.60 -4.55 -1.63
CA ILE A 40 -11.55 -5.45 -2.79
C ILE A 40 -12.60 -5.09 -3.84
N GLN A 41 -13.79 -4.68 -3.41
CA GLN A 41 -14.84 -4.19 -4.31
C GLN A 41 -14.40 -2.88 -4.99
N ALA A 42 -13.83 -1.93 -4.24
CA ALA A 42 -13.30 -0.70 -4.83
C ALA A 42 -12.21 -0.97 -5.88
N PHE A 43 -11.33 -1.95 -5.62
CA PHE A 43 -10.35 -2.39 -6.61
C PHE A 43 -10.99 -3.04 -7.84
N ALA A 44 -12.00 -3.90 -7.65
CA ALA A 44 -12.71 -4.55 -8.74
C ALA A 44 -13.49 -3.55 -9.63
N ASP A 45 -14.06 -2.50 -9.03
CA ASP A 45 -14.82 -1.47 -9.73
C ASP A 45 -13.97 -0.62 -10.68
N MET A 46 -12.64 -0.60 -10.51
CA MET A 46 -11.71 0.03 -11.45
C MET A 46 -11.66 -0.65 -12.83
N GLY A 47 -12.26 -1.85 -12.97
CA GLY A 47 -12.40 -2.51 -14.26
C GLY A 47 -11.08 -2.98 -14.88
N HIS A 48 -10.08 -3.29 -14.05
CA HIS A 48 -8.78 -3.77 -14.51
C HIS A 48 -8.90 -5.03 -15.37
N SER A 49 -8.20 -5.04 -16.50
CA SER A 49 -7.81 -6.29 -17.16
C SER A 49 -6.75 -7.02 -16.33
N GLY A 50 -6.56 -8.32 -16.57
CA GLY A 50 -5.51 -9.10 -15.88
C GLY A 50 -4.10 -8.49 -15.99
N GLY A 51 -3.78 -7.84 -17.12
CA GLY A 51 -2.51 -7.14 -17.31
C GLY A 51 -2.40 -5.82 -16.54
N SER A 52 -3.48 -5.03 -16.44
CA SER A 52 -3.44 -3.80 -15.63
C SER A 52 -3.47 -4.10 -14.13
N ALA A 53 -4.12 -5.20 -13.72
CA ALA A 53 -4.16 -5.63 -12.33
C ALA A 53 -2.76 -6.01 -11.82
N SER A 54 -1.93 -6.67 -12.64
CA SER A 54 -0.57 -7.07 -12.23
C SER A 54 0.37 -5.89 -11.97
N VAL A 55 0.05 -4.70 -12.52
CA VAL A 55 0.78 -3.46 -12.22
C VAL A 55 0.15 -2.71 -11.05
N ALA A 56 -1.18 -2.66 -10.97
CA ALA A 56 -1.87 -1.90 -9.92
C ALA A 56 -1.69 -2.52 -8.52
N ILE A 57 -1.78 -3.86 -8.40
CA ILE A 57 -1.67 -4.57 -7.12
C ILE A 57 -0.36 -4.24 -6.38
N PRO A 58 0.85 -4.39 -6.96
CA PRO A 58 2.08 -4.08 -6.24
C PRO A 58 2.19 -2.59 -5.88
N THR A 59 1.73 -1.67 -6.74
CA THR A 59 1.73 -0.23 -6.44
C THR A 59 0.82 0.11 -5.26
N ILE A 60 -0.41 -0.38 -5.27
CA ILE A 60 -1.36 -0.20 -4.16
C ILE A 60 -0.80 -0.83 -2.88
N GLY A 61 -0.23 -2.03 -2.98
CA GLY A 61 0.39 -2.72 -1.85
C GLY A 61 1.50 -1.89 -1.19
N ARG A 62 2.38 -1.25 -1.98
CA ARG A 62 3.41 -0.33 -1.46
C ARG A 62 2.77 0.83 -0.71
N LEU A 63 1.79 1.49 -1.32
CA LEU A 63 1.11 2.65 -0.71
C LEU A 63 0.37 2.30 0.58
N LEU A 64 -0.30 1.14 0.65
CA LEU A 64 -0.99 0.67 1.86
C LEU A 64 -0.01 0.36 3.01
N ARG A 65 1.27 0.13 2.71
CA ARG A 65 2.35 -0.05 3.70
C ARG A 65 3.13 1.23 3.98
N PHE A 66 2.66 2.39 3.49
CA PHE A 66 3.40 3.66 3.55
C PHE A 66 4.81 3.57 2.96
N GLU A 67 4.98 2.80 1.88
CA GLU A 67 6.24 2.74 1.14
C GLU A 67 6.26 3.82 0.04
N ASN A 68 7.40 4.50 -0.08
CA ASN A 68 7.65 5.46 -1.14
C ASN A 68 7.59 4.80 -2.52
N LEU A 69 7.02 5.46 -3.54
CA LEU A 69 7.03 4.99 -4.92
C LEU A 69 8.27 5.46 -5.69
N ALA A 70 8.55 6.77 -5.62
CA ALA A 70 9.78 7.38 -6.11
C ALA A 70 10.94 7.12 -5.14
N PRO A 71 12.21 7.18 -5.60
CA PRO A 71 13.37 7.11 -4.73
C PRO A 71 13.28 8.05 -3.52
N LEU A 72 13.95 7.68 -2.43
CA LEU A 72 14.20 8.59 -1.33
C LEU A 72 15.31 9.56 -1.74
N THR A 73 15.18 10.80 -1.29
CA THR A 73 16.15 11.85 -1.57
C THR A 73 16.77 12.35 -0.26
N ASP A 74 17.84 13.12 -0.39
CA ASP A 74 18.47 13.84 0.72
C ASP A 74 17.77 15.18 1.05
N ASP A 75 16.55 15.39 0.54
CA ASP A 75 15.71 16.54 0.91
C ASP A 75 15.46 16.54 2.43
N PRO A 76 15.92 17.56 3.18
CA PRO A 76 15.73 17.62 4.63
C PRO A 76 14.25 17.62 5.05
N ASP A 77 13.33 18.06 4.17
CA ASP A 77 11.90 18.00 4.44
C ASP A 77 11.33 16.59 4.37
N ASP A 78 12.05 15.61 3.82
CA ASP A 78 11.70 14.19 3.86
C ASP A 78 12.19 13.50 5.15
N TRP A 79 13.06 14.13 5.94
CA TRP A 79 13.69 13.51 7.13
C TRP A 79 13.38 14.26 8.43
N ILE A 80 12.87 13.55 9.44
CA ILE A 80 12.59 14.12 10.76
C ILE A 80 13.54 13.52 11.80
N GLU A 81 14.17 14.38 12.61
CA GLU A 81 14.99 13.89 13.73
C GLU A 81 14.08 13.30 14.81
N VAL A 82 14.33 12.04 15.14
CA VAL A 82 13.58 11.28 16.16
C VAL A 82 14.39 11.06 17.45
N GLY A 83 15.66 11.49 17.46
CA GLY A 83 16.48 11.64 18.66
C GLY A 83 17.94 11.25 18.47
N TYR A 84 18.84 11.91 19.21
CA TYR A 84 20.29 11.59 19.28
C TYR A 84 21.00 11.44 17.92
N GLY A 85 20.68 12.30 16.94
CA GLY A 85 21.25 12.16 15.59
C GLY A 85 20.73 10.95 14.83
N MET A 86 19.48 10.55 15.08
CA MET A 86 18.74 9.58 14.28
C MET A 86 17.59 10.28 13.59
N TRP A 87 17.46 10.06 12.28
CA TRP A 87 16.41 10.60 11.44
C TRP A 87 15.55 9.47 10.89
N GLN A 88 14.24 9.70 10.84
CA GLN A 88 13.27 8.80 10.21
C GLN A 88 12.69 9.48 8.97
N ASN A 89 12.51 8.72 7.89
CA ASN A 89 11.92 9.27 6.68
C ASN A 89 10.39 9.44 6.83
N ARG A 90 9.85 10.60 6.41
CA ARG A 90 8.43 10.93 6.48
C ARG A 90 7.57 10.18 5.46
N ARG A 91 8.14 9.81 4.31
CA ARG A 91 7.44 9.08 3.23
C ARG A 91 7.50 7.56 3.41
N CYS A 92 8.44 7.07 4.22
CA CYS A 92 8.67 5.65 4.45
C CYS A 92 9.22 5.41 5.86
N SER A 93 8.35 5.18 6.83
CA SER A 93 8.69 5.15 8.27
C SER A 93 9.68 4.05 8.66
N ARG A 94 9.91 3.05 7.82
CA ARG A 94 10.90 1.99 8.03
C ARG A 94 12.33 2.41 7.67
N MET A 95 12.52 3.58 7.09
CA MET A 95 13.81 4.09 6.64
C MET A 95 14.41 5.03 7.68
N PHE A 96 15.63 4.73 8.11
CA PHE A 96 16.36 5.47 9.15
C PHE A 96 17.72 5.91 8.66
N SER A 97 18.15 7.07 9.11
CA SER A 97 19.43 7.69 8.74
C SER A 97 20.15 8.22 9.98
N GLU A 98 21.48 8.21 9.95
CA GLU A 98 22.36 8.80 10.96
C GLU A 98 23.11 10.04 10.42
N ASP A 99 22.78 10.49 9.22
CA ASP A 99 23.47 11.60 8.53
C ASP A 99 22.51 12.64 7.91
N GLY A 100 21.27 12.68 8.42
CA GLY A 100 20.25 13.63 7.96
C GLY A 100 19.64 13.27 6.60
N GLY A 101 19.72 12.01 6.20
CA GLY A 101 19.04 11.49 5.00
C GLY A 101 19.91 11.32 3.77
N LYS A 102 21.24 11.47 3.88
CA LYS A 102 22.16 11.22 2.74
C LYS A 102 22.36 9.73 2.52
N SER A 103 22.41 8.97 3.61
CA SER A 103 22.34 7.52 3.60
C SER A 103 21.26 7.03 4.55
N TYR A 104 20.72 5.85 4.25
CA TYR A 104 19.69 5.25 5.07
C TYR A 104 19.78 3.73 5.09
N THR A 105 19.22 3.17 6.16
CA THR A 105 19.01 1.74 6.35
C THR A 105 17.52 1.47 6.49
N ASP A 106 17.15 0.24 6.12
CA ASP A 106 15.80 -0.27 6.23
C ASP A 106 15.71 -1.18 7.46
N VAL A 107 14.78 -0.91 8.39
CA VAL A 107 14.68 -1.72 9.61
C VAL A 107 14.22 -3.14 9.37
N ASP A 108 13.57 -3.40 8.23
CA ASP A 108 13.13 -4.74 7.84
C ASP A 108 14.26 -5.53 7.13
N ASP A 109 15.32 -4.85 6.69
CA ASP A 109 16.48 -5.47 6.08
C ASP A 109 17.40 -6.09 7.15
N ARG A 110 17.49 -7.43 7.13
CA ARG A 110 18.32 -8.19 8.07
C ARG A 110 19.81 -8.00 7.83
N ASP A 111 20.20 -7.70 6.59
CA ASP A 111 21.58 -7.48 6.21
C ASP A 111 22.03 -6.04 6.50
N LYS A 112 21.09 -5.17 6.90
CA LYS A 112 21.30 -3.75 7.24
C LYS A 112 22.10 -3.02 6.17
N VAL A 113 21.71 -3.24 4.91
CA VAL A 113 22.37 -2.59 3.79
C VAL A 113 22.18 -1.07 3.91
N VAL A 114 23.28 -0.35 3.73
CA VAL A 114 23.27 1.12 3.67
C VAL A 114 23.01 1.54 2.24
N HIS A 115 21.93 2.28 2.05
CA HIS A 115 21.54 2.87 0.78
C HIS A 115 21.94 4.34 0.74
N LEU A 116 22.24 4.83 -0.46
CA LEU A 116 22.41 6.27 -0.69
C LEU A 116 21.10 6.85 -1.21
N SER A 117 20.73 8.00 -0.69
CA SER A 117 19.63 8.79 -1.24
C SER A 117 20.01 9.39 -2.58
N GLU A 118 19.01 9.58 -3.44
CA GLU A 118 19.21 10.42 -4.62
C GLU A 118 19.33 11.89 -4.20
N SER A 119 20.08 12.68 -4.97
CA SER A 119 20.19 14.11 -4.71
C SER A 119 18.85 14.79 -4.99
N SER A 120 18.35 15.57 -4.04
CA SER A 120 17.26 16.51 -4.30
C SER A 120 17.72 17.53 -5.34
N ALA A 121 16.94 17.73 -6.39
CA ALA A 121 17.25 18.68 -7.48
C ALA A 121 17.10 20.14 -7.04
#